data_AF-A0A511WUS3-F1
#
_entry.id   AF-A0A511WUS3-F1
#
_cell.length_a   1.000
_cell.length_b   1.000
_cell.length_c   1.000
_cell.angle_alpha   90.00
_cell.angle_beta   90.00
_cell.angle_gamma   90.00
#
_symmetry.space_group_name_H-M   'P 1'
#
loop_
_entity.id
_entity.type
_entity.pdbx_description
1 polymer ?
#
loop_
_entity_poly.entity_id
_entity_poly.type
_entity_poly.pdbx_seq_one_letter_code
_entity_poly.pdbx_strand_id
1 'polypeptide(L)'
;MEEALKKESVDQKKIRNKARKSVWHLFLIMALCIGLGQIFFDKVPGLFYLGAVVFYGFFLYETYMSRKTNEELWRIWDERWRDRRTLFQLRSSVTNSLDILLPAILGANASWIMGAIFLVVGLVTGFRDGKKKWEAKEYYYEEYIETRSMAA
;
A
#
# COMPACT_ATOMS: atom_id res chain seq x y z
N MET A 1 15.22 12.87 -9.77
CA MET A 1 14.33 12.28 -8.74
C MET A 1 12.91 12.87 -8.82
N GLU A 2 12.78 14.19 -9.01
CA GLU A 2 11.49 14.86 -9.26
C GLU A 2 10.74 14.36 -10.51
N GLU A 3 11.40 14.11 -11.64
CA GLU A 3 10.72 13.61 -12.86
C GLU A 3 10.18 12.17 -12.72
N ALA A 4 10.87 11.32 -11.96
CA ALA A 4 10.41 9.95 -11.70
C ALA A 4 9.19 9.95 -10.78
N LEU A 5 9.19 10.83 -9.77
CA LEU A 5 8.04 11.11 -8.92
C LEU A 5 6.88 11.72 -9.71
N LYS A 6 7.14 12.66 -10.64
CA LYS A 6 6.14 13.26 -11.55
C LYS A 6 5.48 12.23 -12.47
N LYS A 7 6.26 11.33 -13.10
CA LYS A 7 5.69 10.28 -13.96
C LYS A 7 4.94 9.20 -13.16
N GLU A 8 5.40 8.88 -11.97
CA GLU A 8 4.74 7.86 -11.12
C GLU A 8 3.46 8.42 -10.48
N SER A 9 3.41 9.70 -10.10
CA SER A 9 2.23 10.32 -9.50
C SER A 9 1.08 10.60 -10.48
N VAL A 10 1.38 10.87 -11.77
CA VAL A 10 0.36 11.19 -12.78
C VAL A 10 -0.31 9.94 -13.35
N ASP A 11 0.43 8.83 -13.52
CA ASP A 11 -0.12 7.57 -14.04
C ASP A 11 -0.58 6.65 -12.90
N GLN A 12 -1.79 6.92 -12.40
CA GLN A 12 -2.42 6.10 -11.35
C GLN A 12 -2.59 4.65 -11.80
N LYS A 13 -2.77 4.39 -13.09
CA LYS A 13 -2.93 3.03 -13.63
C LYS A 13 -1.62 2.24 -13.51
N LYS A 14 -0.48 2.86 -13.80
CA LYS A 14 0.85 2.25 -13.60
C LYS A 14 1.12 1.94 -12.13
N ILE A 15 0.76 2.85 -11.21
CA ILE A 15 0.86 2.59 -9.76
C ILE A 15 0.02 1.35 -9.39
N ARG A 16 -1.23 1.28 -9.85
CA ARG A 16 -2.14 0.16 -9.54
C ARG A 16 -1.66 -1.16 -10.12
N ASN A 17 -1.11 -1.18 -11.32
CA ASN A 17 -0.53 -2.39 -11.91
C ASN A 17 0.69 -2.89 -11.13
N LYS A 18 1.56 -1.99 -10.67
CA LYS A 18 2.70 -2.33 -9.80
C LYS A 18 2.23 -2.91 -8.46
N ALA A 19 1.22 -2.29 -7.84
CA ALA A 19 0.61 -2.78 -6.60
C ALA A 19 -0.02 -4.17 -6.78
N ARG A 20 -0.84 -4.37 -7.82
CA ARG A 20 -1.43 -5.68 -8.16
C ARG A 20 -0.36 -6.76 -8.29
N LYS A 21 0.72 -6.46 -9.02
CA LYS A 21 1.83 -7.40 -9.20
C LYS A 21 2.47 -7.72 -7.86
N SER A 22 2.76 -6.74 -7.01
CA SER A 22 3.33 -6.96 -5.68
C SER A 22 2.44 -7.87 -4.81
N VAL A 23 1.14 -7.56 -4.72
CA VAL A 23 0.19 -8.35 -3.91
C VAL A 23 0.06 -9.78 -4.43
N TRP A 24 0.12 -9.99 -5.75
CA TRP A 24 0.15 -11.32 -6.34
C TRP A 24 1.38 -12.13 -5.89
N HIS A 25 2.56 -11.52 -5.86
CA HIS A 25 3.78 -12.21 -5.40
C HIS A 25 3.68 -12.54 -3.90
N LEU A 26 3.16 -11.63 -3.08
CA LEU A 26 2.94 -11.88 -1.64
C LEU A 26 1.95 -13.01 -1.40
N PHE A 27 0.86 -13.06 -2.18
CA PHE A 27 -0.09 -14.18 -2.13
C PHE A 27 0.58 -15.51 -2.50
N LEU A 28 1.37 -15.56 -3.58
CA LEU A 28 2.08 -16.77 -3.98
C LEU A 28 3.08 -17.24 -2.94
N ILE A 29 3.87 -16.32 -2.36
CA ILE A 29 4.83 -16.64 -1.29
C ILE A 29 4.09 -17.29 -0.12
N MET A 30 2.95 -16.74 0.28
CA MET A 30 2.18 -17.28 1.40
C MET A 30 1.52 -18.62 1.09
N ALA A 31 1.02 -18.81 -0.14
CA ALA A 31 0.51 -20.10 -0.58
C ALA A 31 1.62 -21.18 -0.55
N LEU A 32 2.85 -20.82 -0.96
CA LEU A 32 4.02 -21.70 -0.84
C LEU A 32 4.38 -21.98 0.61
N CYS A 33 4.35 -20.98 1.51
CA CYS A 33 4.58 -21.18 2.93
C CYS A 33 3.55 -22.13 3.56
N ILE A 34 2.28 -22.04 3.15
CA ILE A 34 1.23 -22.98 3.60
C ILE A 34 1.52 -24.38 3.06
N GLY A 35 1.81 -24.52 1.75
CA GLY A 35 2.09 -25.82 1.15
C GLY A 35 3.31 -26.52 1.77
N LEU A 36 4.42 -25.80 1.95
CA LEU A 36 5.60 -26.31 2.63
C LEU A 36 5.30 -26.60 4.11
N GLY A 37 4.60 -25.70 4.80
CA GLY A 37 4.24 -25.89 6.21
C GLY A 37 3.38 -27.13 6.44
N GLN A 38 2.47 -27.46 5.51
CA GLN A 38 1.69 -28.70 5.58
C GLN A 38 2.56 -29.94 5.39
N ILE A 39 3.55 -29.89 4.51
CA ILE A 39 4.48 -31.01 4.26
C ILE A 39 5.36 -31.30 5.48
N PHE A 40 5.82 -30.26 6.19
CA PHE A 40 6.79 -30.41 7.29
C PHE A 40 6.17 -30.55 8.69
N PHE A 41 4.99 -29.99 8.92
CA PHE A 41 4.44 -29.84 10.28
C PHE A 41 3.05 -30.45 10.47
N ASP A 42 2.49 -31.15 9.47
CA ASP A 42 1.13 -31.74 9.40
C ASP A 42 -0.05 -30.76 9.63
N LYS A 43 0.20 -29.61 10.24
CA LYS A 43 -0.76 -28.55 10.54
C LYS A 43 -0.08 -27.20 10.34
N VAL A 44 -0.73 -26.35 9.56
CA VAL A 44 -0.34 -24.95 9.41
C VAL A 44 -1.17 -24.09 10.35
N PRO A 45 -0.56 -23.18 11.13
CA PRO A 45 -1.31 -22.28 11.98
C PRO A 45 -2.38 -21.52 11.20
N GLY A 46 -3.60 -21.46 11.73
CA GLY A 46 -4.76 -20.80 11.09
C GLY A 46 -4.48 -19.35 10.65
N LEU A 47 -3.55 -18.68 11.33
CA LEU A 47 -3.09 -17.32 11.01
C LEU A 47 -2.54 -17.19 9.58
N PHE A 48 -1.86 -18.22 9.05
CA PHE A 48 -1.33 -18.21 7.68
C PHE A 48 -2.46 -18.30 6.64
N TYR A 49 -3.50 -19.09 6.88
CA TYR A 49 -4.69 -19.14 6.01
C TYR A 49 -5.45 -17.82 6.03
N LEU A 50 -5.62 -17.22 7.22
CA LEU A 50 -6.24 -15.90 7.35
C LEU A 50 -5.45 -14.85 6.56
N GLY A 51 -4.12 -14.87 6.67
CA GLY A 51 -3.23 -14.08 5.84
C GLY A 51 -3.50 -14.28 4.35
N ALA A 52 -3.46 -15.53 3.86
CA ALA A 52 -3.68 -15.83 2.45
C ALA A 52 -5.02 -15.28 1.92
N VAL A 53 -6.11 -15.39 2.71
CA VAL A 53 -7.42 -14.82 2.38
C VAL A 53 -7.37 -13.30 2.29
N VAL A 54 -6.71 -12.62 3.24
CA VAL A 54 -6.55 -11.16 3.24
C VAL A 54 -5.78 -10.70 2.00
N PHE A 55 -4.65 -11.33 1.68
CA PHE A 55 -3.86 -10.96 0.50
C PHE A 55 -4.58 -11.28 -0.82
N TYR A 56 -5.36 -12.36 -0.86
CA TYR A 56 -6.23 -12.64 -2.00
C TYR A 56 -7.30 -11.54 -2.19
N GLY A 57 -7.92 -11.08 -1.10
CA GLY A 57 -8.84 -9.94 -1.13
C GLY A 57 -8.18 -8.67 -1.67
N PHE A 58 -6.97 -8.35 -1.20
CA PHE A 58 -6.19 -7.23 -1.75
C PHE A 58 -5.84 -7.42 -3.23
N PHE A 59 -5.53 -8.64 -3.66
CA PHE A 59 -5.23 -8.94 -5.05
C PHE A 59 -6.45 -8.69 -5.95
N LEU A 60 -7.64 -9.15 -5.52
CA LEU A 60 -8.89 -8.89 -6.22
C LEU A 60 -9.20 -7.39 -6.28
N TYR A 61 -9.01 -6.68 -5.17
CA TYR A 61 -9.20 -5.23 -5.11
C TYR A 61 -8.27 -4.48 -6.09
N GLU A 62 -6.96 -4.75 -6.06
CA GLU A 62 -6.01 -4.12 -6.98
C GLU A 62 -6.25 -4.56 -8.43
N THR A 63 -6.74 -5.79 -8.66
CA THR A 63 -7.16 -6.24 -9.99
C THR A 63 -8.35 -5.43 -10.51
N TYR A 64 -9.38 -5.23 -9.70
CA TYR A 64 -10.51 -4.37 -10.04
C TYR A 64 -10.08 -2.93 -10.32
N MET A 65 -9.27 -2.34 -9.43
CA MET A 65 -8.77 -0.97 -9.58
C MET A 65 -7.85 -0.81 -10.80
N SER A 66 -7.06 -1.82 -11.17
CA SER A 66 -6.16 -1.77 -12.34
C SER A 66 -6.88 -1.70 -13.69
N ARG A 67 -8.17 -2.09 -13.74
CA ARG A 67 -9.00 -2.03 -14.96
C ARG A 67 -9.60 -0.64 -15.20
N LYS A 68 -9.59 0.23 -14.19
CA LYS A 68 -10.14 1.59 -14.27
C LYS A 68 -9.26 2.50 -15.13
N THR A 69 -9.88 3.53 -15.71
CA THR A 69 -9.15 4.59 -16.42
C THR A 69 -8.43 5.50 -15.43
N ASN A 70 -7.46 6.28 -15.92
CA ASN A 70 -6.75 7.23 -15.05
C ASN A 70 -7.70 8.27 -14.45
N GLU A 71 -8.71 8.70 -15.23
CA GLU A 71 -9.74 9.64 -14.78
C GLU A 71 -10.58 9.07 -13.65
N GLU A 72 -11.05 7.82 -13.80
CA GLU A 72 -11.80 7.14 -12.75
C GLU A 72 -10.99 6.98 -11.47
N LEU A 73 -9.69 6.72 -11.59
CA LEU A 73 -8.79 6.59 -10.44
C LEU A 73 -8.59 7.93 -9.73
N TRP A 74 -8.52 9.03 -10.47
CA TRP A 74 -8.48 10.39 -9.90
C TRP A 74 -9.80 10.76 -9.24
N ARG A 75 -10.94 10.44 -9.84
CA ARG A 75 -12.27 10.65 -9.23
C ARG A 75 -12.42 9.88 -7.91
N ILE A 76 -12.00 8.62 -7.89
CA ILE A 76 -12.00 7.81 -6.66
C ILE A 76 -11.04 8.40 -5.61
N TRP A 77 -9.92 8.98 -6.04
CA TRP A 77 -9.01 9.64 -5.12
C TRP A 77 -9.64 10.89 -4.50
N ASP A 78 -10.24 11.75 -5.33
CA ASP A 78 -10.96 12.95 -4.92
C ASP A 78 -12.05 12.62 -3.90
N GLU A 79 -13.00 11.74 -4.29
CA GLU A 79 -14.13 11.30 -3.45
C GLU A 79 -13.69 10.75 -2.07
N ARG A 80 -12.53 10.09 -2.01
CA ARG A 80 -12.09 9.37 -0.80
C ARG A 80 -11.08 10.13 0.05
N TRP A 81 -10.28 11.00 -0.54
CA TRP A 81 -9.05 11.48 0.11
C TRP A 81 -8.82 12.97 0.04
N ARG A 82 -9.43 13.73 -0.88
CA ARG A 82 -9.20 15.18 -0.99
C ARG A 82 -9.50 15.87 0.33
N ASP A 83 -10.74 15.81 0.81
CA ASP A 83 -11.08 16.48 2.08
C ASP A 83 -10.70 15.67 3.33
N ARG A 84 -9.99 14.55 3.17
CA ARG A 84 -9.75 13.55 4.22
C ARG A 84 -8.26 13.31 4.46
N ARG A 85 -7.49 14.40 4.54
CA ARG A 85 -6.03 14.38 4.75
C ARG A 85 -5.58 13.55 5.96
N THR A 86 -6.24 13.69 7.12
CA THR A 86 -5.87 12.93 8.33
C THR A 86 -6.05 11.43 8.14
N LEU A 87 -7.13 11.01 7.48
CA LEU A 87 -7.36 9.59 7.16
C LEU A 87 -6.31 9.08 6.17
N PHE A 88 -5.88 9.90 5.21
CA PHE A 88 -4.80 9.54 4.29
C PHE A 88 -3.46 9.38 5.02
N GLN A 89 -3.16 10.27 5.97
CA GLN A 89 -1.97 10.20 6.81
C GLN A 89 -1.97 8.95 7.68
N LEU A 90 -3.11 8.61 8.31
CA LEU A 90 -3.28 7.38 9.08
C LEU A 90 -3.07 6.13 8.20
N ARG A 91 -3.65 6.09 7.00
CA ARG A 91 -3.42 4.99 6.06
C ARG A 91 -1.94 4.83 5.70
N SER A 92 -1.25 5.93 5.43
CA SER A 92 0.19 5.92 5.12
C SER A 92 1.03 5.48 6.31
N SER A 93 0.64 5.91 7.51
CA SER A 93 1.24 5.51 8.79
C SER A 93 1.14 4.00 9.00
N VAL A 94 -0.06 3.42 8.88
CA VAL A 94 -0.27 1.97 8.99
C VAL A 94 0.54 1.20 7.95
N THR A 95 0.59 1.67 6.71
CA THR A 95 1.33 1.00 5.63
C THR A 95 2.83 0.99 5.92
N ASN A 96 3.42 2.14 6.25
CA ASN A 96 4.84 2.24 6.59
C ASN A 96 5.19 1.45 7.88
N SER A 97 4.30 1.44 8.87
CA SER A 97 4.50 0.65 10.08
C SER A 97 4.54 -0.84 9.77
N LEU A 98 3.69 -1.34 8.86
CA LEU A 98 3.74 -2.75 8.43
C LEU A 98 5.06 -3.07 7.70
N ASP A 99 5.56 -2.16 6.86
CA ASP A 99 6.84 -2.33 6.17
C ASP A 99 8.05 -2.41 7.12
N ILE A 100 7.96 -1.77 8.29
CA ILE A 100 9.01 -1.79 9.33
C ILE A 100 8.83 -2.97 10.29
N LEU A 101 7.58 -3.32 10.61
CA LEU A 101 7.26 -4.39 11.54
C LEU A 101 7.48 -5.77 10.96
N LEU A 102 7.19 -5.99 9.66
CA LEU A 102 7.40 -7.30 9.03
C LEU A 102 8.86 -7.78 9.15
N PRO A 103 9.88 -6.97 8.75
CA PRO A 103 11.28 -7.34 8.92
C PRO A 103 11.69 -7.48 10.39
N ALA A 104 11.15 -6.63 11.28
CA ALA A 104 11.47 -6.67 12.71
C ALA A 104 10.93 -7.93 13.41
N ILE A 105 9.77 -8.44 12.99
CA ILE A 105 9.18 -9.69 13.48
C ILE A 105 9.94 -10.91 12.93
N LEU A 106 10.41 -10.84 11.68
CA LEU A 106 11.21 -11.91 11.06
C LEU A 106 12.67 -11.92 11.53
N GLY A 107 13.19 -10.78 12.00
CA GLY A 107 14.49 -10.65 12.63
C GLY A 107 14.46 -11.24 14.04
N ALA A 108 14.89 -12.49 14.18
CA ALA A 108 14.77 -13.35 15.36
C ALA A 108 15.33 -12.83 16.71
N ASN A 109 15.85 -11.60 16.81
CA ASN A 109 16.52 -11.05 18.00
C ASN A 109 15.99 -9.67 18.44
N ALA A 110 14.90 -9.15 17.89
CA ALA A 110 14.34 -7.88 18.37
C ALA A 110 13.65 -8.07 19.73
N SER A 111 14.18 -7.45 20.78
CA SER A 111 13.47 -7.37 22.07
C SER A 111 12.12 -6.69 21.88
N TRP A 112 11.10 -7.04 22.68
CA TRP A 112 9.76 -6.45 22.56
C TRP A 112 9.76 -4.92 22.71
N ILE A 113 10.73 -4.40 23.48
CA ILE A 113 10.98 -2.96 23.65
C ILE A 113 11.48 -2.33 22.34
N MET A 114 12.44 -2.97 21.65
CA MET A 114 12.91 -2.50 20.34
C MET A 114 11.79 -2.56 19.30
N GLY A 115 10.95 -3.61 19.32
CA GLY A 115 9.76 -3.71 18.49
C GLY A 115 8.79 -2.54 18.71
N ALA A 116 8.53 -2.15 19.97
CA ALA A 116 7.70 -1.00 20.30
C ALA A 116 8.30 0.33 19.81
N ILE A 117 9.61 0.52 19.94
CA ILE A 117 10.31 1.72 19.44
C ILE A 117 10.19 1.81 17.91
N PHE A 118 10.44 0.72 17.19
CA PHE A 118 10.31 0.70 15.73
C PHE A 118 8.86 0.94 15.28
N LEU A 119 7.87 0.44 16.02
CA LEU A 119 6.46 0.69 15.77
C LEU A 119 6.12 2.18 15.88
N VAL A 120 6.57 2.84 16.95
CA VAL A 120 6.34 4.28 17.16
C VAL A 120 7.04 5.11 16.08
N VAL A 121 8.30 4.79 15.77
CA VAL A 121 9.05 5.47 14.70
C VAL A 121 8.34 5.28 13.36
N GLY A 122 7.89 4.06 13.04
CA GLY A 122 7.16 3.76 11.82
C GLY A 122 5.83 4.52 11.72
N LEU A 123 5.10 4.63 12.83
CA LEU A 123 3.84 5.37 12.87
C LEU A 123 4.07 6.86 12.62
N VAL A 124 5.03 7.47 13.33
CA VAL A 124 5.33 8.90 13.23
C VAL A 124 5.91 9.25 11.85
N THR A 125 6.86 8.47 11.35
CA THR A 125 7.44 8.68 10.01
C THR A 125 6.38 8.49 8.94
N GLY A 126 5.57 7.43 9.01
CA GLY A 126 4.51 7.18 8.05
C GLY A 126 3.39 8.23 8.06
N PHE A 127 3.11 8.86 9.21
CA PHE A 127 2.18 9.98 9.31
C PHE A 127 2.73 11.25 8.62
N ARG A 128 4.02 11.58 8.86
CA ARG A 128 4.70 12.71 8.20
C ARG A 128 4.84 12.49 6.70
N ASP A 129 5.18 11.29 6.27
CA ASP A 129 5.27 10.94 4.85
C ASP A 129 3.90 10.92 4.19
N GLY A 130 2.86 10.51 4.92
CA GLY A 130 1.47 10.60 4.48
C GLY A 130 1.05 12.02 4.13
N LYS A 131 1.50 13.01 4.91
CA LYS A 131 1.27 14.43 4.63
C LYS A 131 1.90 14.83 3.30
N LYS A 132 3.18 14.52 3.08
CA LYS A 132 3.90 14.83 1.84
C LYS A 132 3.28 14.13 0.63
N LYS A 133 2.91 12.85 0.76
CA LYS A 133 2.26 12.07 -0.31
C LYS A 133 0.88 12.64 -0.66
N TRP A 134 0.14 13.15 0.32
CA TRP A 134 -1.15 13.77 0.10
C TRP A 134 -1.00 15.11 -0.63
N GLU A 135 -0.10 15.99 -0.16
CA GLU A 135 0.19 17.28 -0.80
C GLU A 135 0.66 17.10 -2.25
N ALA A 136 1.53 16.11 -2.50
CA ALA A 136 1.94 15.78 -3.85
C ALA A 136 0.74 15.34 -4.70
N LYS A 137 -0.14 14.47 -4.17
CA LYS A 137 -1.31 14.01 -4.93
C LYS A 137 -2.32 15.11 -5.20
N GLU A 138 -2.51 16.05 -4.28
CA GLU A 138 -3.36 17.22 -4.46
C GLU A 138 -2.82 18.12 -5.58
N TYR A 139 -1.52 18.45 -5.53
CA TYR A 139 -0.86 19.23 -6.58
C TYR A 139 -1.05 18.62 -7.98
N TYR A 140 -0.84 17.31 -8.14
CA TYR A 140 -1.03 16.64 -9.44
C TYR A 140 -2.50 16.50 -9.84
N TYR A 141 -3.41 16.47 -8.87
CA TYR A 141 -4.85 16.45 -9.14
C TYR A 141 -5.32 17.80 -9.68
N GLU A 142 -4.83 18.90 -9.10
CA GLU A 142 -5.09 20.27 -9.58
C GLU A 142 -4.53 20.47 -11.00
N GLU A 143 -3.28 20.10 -11.25
CA GLU A 143 -2.66 20.15 -12.58
C GLU A 143 -3.44 19.30 -13.62
N TYR A 144 -3.94 18.14 -13.22
CA TYR A 144 -4.77 17.28 -14.06
C TYR A 144 -6.12 17.91 -14.40
N ILE A 145 -6.81 18.54 -13.44
CA ILE A 145 -8.06 19.27 -13.69
C ILE A 145 -7.81 20.48 -14.59
N GLU A 146 -6.78 21.27 -14.30
CA GLU A 146 -6.43 22.47 -15.08
C GLU A 146 -6.17 22.12 -16.54
N THR A 147 -5.36 21.09 -16.80
CA THR A 147 -5.09 20.57 -18.15
C THR A 147 -6.37 20.17 -18.88
N ARG A 148 -7.34 19.58 -18.16
CA ARG A 148 -8.62 19.18 -18.74
C ARG A 148 -9.54 20.36 -19.01
N SER A 149 -9.54 21.37 -18.14
CA SER A 149 -10.30 22.61 -18.33
C SER A 149 -9.78 23.45 -19.50
N MET A 150 -8.49 23.35 -19.83
CA MET A 150 -7.89 23.99 -21.01
C MET A 150 -8.14 23.21 -22.31
N ALA A 151 -8.51 21.94 -22.23
CA ALA A 151 -8.77 21.06 -23.37
C ALA A 151 -10.27 20.92 -23.72
N ALA A 152 -11.16 21.48 -22.88
CA ALA A 152 -12.61 21.49 -23.04
C ALA A 152 -13.11 22.86 -23.52
#